data_AF-A0A7W1F8K0-F1
#
_entry.id   AF-A0A7W1F8K0-F1
#
_cell.length_a   1.000
_cell.length_b   1.000
_cell.length_c   1.000
_cell.angle_alpha   90.00
_cell.angle_beta   90.00
_cell.angle_gamma   90.00
#
_symmetry.space_group_name_H-M   'P 1'
#
loop_
_entity.id
_entity.type
_entity.pdbx_description
1 polymer ?
#
loop_
_entity_poly.entity_id
_entity_poly.type
_entity_poly.pdbx_seq_one_letter_code
_entity_poly.pdbx_strand_id
1 'polypeptide(L)'
;MAGADRVRQIAVVTAVAVVAFAAGTVAGPGAGVPDPGSTMSLSSPAPLRPDERVEIPPEMEPYDYRPAPPREATPVDGFYMRIFTLEEMGGPLLGVPFHCLRCVPYSVDAGVQTLLLHEGRFYLEHQLNRFRALGHYVVHGRRIAFFNDVNCSGTRGTYTWNLEQRRLALEVLDDPCPYVDERSNDLTLAPWTRIDVCFSGIKDWYPARVGCKGP
;
A
#
# COMPACT_ATOMS: atom_id res chain seq x y z
N MET A 1 -50.75 -13.51 35.02
CA MET A 1 -51.35 -12.39 34.26
C MET A 1 -50.24 -11.81 33.40
N ALA A 2 -50.13 -12.29 32.16
CA ALA A 2 -50.52 -11.57 30.93
C ALA A 2 -49.52 -10.43 30.63
N GLY A 3 -48.58 -10.62 29.71
CA GLY A 3 -48.74 -10.35 28.26
C GLY A 3 -48.18 -8.93 27.98
N ALA A 4 -47.53 -8.58 26.88
CA ALA A 4 -47.46 -9.18 25.58
C ALA A 4 -46.29 -8.55 24.79
N ASP A 5 -45.91 -9.26 23.74
CA ASP A 5 -45.16 -8.82 22.56
C ASP A 5 -45.38 -7.37 22.14
N ARG A 6 -44.31 -6.74 21.63
CA ARG A 6 -44.42 -5.94 20.40
C ARG A 6 -43.09 -5.81 19.67
N VAL A 7 -42.86 -6.79 18.80
CA VAL A 7 -42.03 -6.66 17.60
C VAL A 7 -42.57 -5.48 16.77
N ARG A 8 -41.71 -4.52 16.45
CA ARG A 8 -41.98 -3.50 15.42
C ARG A 8 -41.04 -3.72 14.24
N GLN A 9 -41.60 -4.33 13.21
CA GLN A 9 -41.09 -4.32 11.84
C GLN A 9 -41.38 -2.96 11.15
N ILE A 10 -40.81 -2.82 9.93
CA ILE A 10 -41.19 -1.93 8.80
C ILE A 10 -40.31 -0.65 8.73
N ALA A 11 -39.67 -0.24 7.62
CA ALA A 11 -39.66 -0.70 6.22
C ALA A 11 -38.30 -0.42 5.59
N VAL A 12 -37.87 -1.27 4.66
CA VAL A 12 -36.84 -0.95 3.65
C VAL A 12 -37.57 -0.38 2.44
N VAL A 13 -37.30 0.88 2.09
CA VAL A 13 -37.82 1.51 0.87
C VAL A 13 -36.74 1.44 -0.20
N THR A 14 -36.91 0.53 -1.15
CA THR A 14 -36.07 0.39 -2.33
C THR A 14 -36.62 1.29 -3.43
N ALA A 15 -35.91 2.37 -3.77
CA ALA A 15 -36.25 3.22 -4.91
C ALA A 15 -35.58 2.68 -6.18
N VAL A 16 -36.38 2.14 -7.09
CA VAL A 16 -35.96 1.77 -8.45
C VAL A 16 -36.24 2.96 -9.36
N ALA A 17 -35.19 3.61 -9.86
CA ALA A 17 -35.30 4.67 -10.87
C ALA A 17 -35.13 4.05 -12.26
N VAL A 18 -36.21 4.01 -13.04
CA VAL A 18 -36.22 3.65 -14.46
C VAL A 18 -36.01 4.94 -15.25
N VAL A 19 -34.86 5.07 -15.92
CA VAL A 19 -34.61 6.18 -16.85
C VAL A 19 -34.93 5.70 -18.27
N ALA A 20 -36.01 6.25 -18.84
CA ALA A 20 -36.36 6.08 -20.24
C ALA A 20 -35.57 7.08 -21.10
N PHE A 21 -34.74 6.59 -22.02
CA PHE A 21 -34.09 7.42 -23.03
C PHE A 21 -35.01 7.57 -24.24
N ALA A 22 -35.50 8.79 -24.47
CA ALA A 22 -36.24 9.18 -25.65
C ALA A 22 -35.29 9.35 -26.84
N ALA A 23 -35.65 8.72 -27.96
CA ALA A 23 -34.99 8.86 -29.25
C ALA A 23 -35.22 10.27 -29.82
N GLY A 24 -34.14 10.94 -30.18
CA GLY A 24 -34.16 12.20 -30.93
C GLY A 24 -33.24 12.10 -32.14
N THR A 25 -33.81 11.84 -33.31
CA THR A 25 -33.15 11.91 -34.61
C THR A 25 -33.11 13.36 -35.09
N VAL A 26 -31.92 13.89 -35.35
CA VAL A 26 -31.75 15.09 -36.20
C VAL A 26 -30.71 14.76 -37.26
N ALA A 27 -31.14 14.85 -38.51
CA ALA A 27 -30.34 14.64 -39.71
C ALA A 27 -29.81 15.98 -40.24
N GLY A 28 -28.60 15.98 -40.79
CA GLY A 28 -28.08 17.04 -41.67
C GLY A 28 -26.54 17.14 -41.67
N PRO A 29 -25.92 17.59 -42.77
CA PRO A 29 -25.07 16.72 -43.59
C PRO A 29 -23.60 17.16 -43.66
N GLY A 30 -22.69 16.22 -43.95
CA GLY A 30 -21.27 16.51 -44.17
C GLY A 30 -20.43 15.25 -44.33
N ALA A 31 -20.64 14.53 -45.44
CA ALA A 31 -19.81 13.39 -45.82
C ALA A 31 -18.42 13.85 -46.25
N GLY A 32 -17.44 13.69 -45.37
CA GLY A 32 -16.02 13.56 -45.74
C GLY A 32 -15.63 12.11 -45.53
N VAL A 33 -15.43 11.36 -46.62
CA VAL A 33 -14.95 9.98 -46.60
C VAL A 33 -13.41 10.01 -46.48
N PRO A 34 -12.79 9.43 -45.44
CA PRO A 34 -11.36 9.15 -45.42
C PRO A 34 -11.10 7.75 -46.00
N ASP A 35 -10.10 7.67 -46.88
CA ASP A 35 -9.62 6.49 -47.61
C ASP A 35 -9.40 5.23 -46.74
N PRO A 36 -9.84 4.04 -47.19
CA PRO A 36 -9.43 2.77 -46.60
C PRO A 36 -8.11 2.32 -47.24
N GLY A 37 -7.00 2.99 -46.89
CA GLY A 37 -5.70 2.72 -47.53
C GLY A 37 -4.46 2.84 -46.65
N SER A 38 -4.57 3.28 -45.39
CA SER A 38 -3.41 3.38 -44.50
C SER A 38 -3.27 2.14 -43.62
N THR A 39 -2.57 1.13 -44.14
CA THR A 39 -2.02 0.05 -43.32
C THR A 39 -0.92 0.67 -42.44
N MET A 40 -1.26 1.04 -41.21
CA MET A 40 -0.25 1.38 -40.22
C MET A 40 0.58 0.13 -39.95
N SER A 41 1.82 0.16 -40.42
CA SER A 41 2.84 -0.83 -40.10
C SER A 41 3.08 -0.73 -38.58
N LEU A 42 2.48 -1.64 -37.83
CA LEU A 42 2.75 -1.86 -36.41
C LEU A 42 4.18 -2.38 -36.31
N SER A 43 5.13 -1.47 -36.13
CA SER A 43 6.47 -1.81 -35.68
C SER A 43 6.33 -2.64 -34.41
N SER A 44 6.68 -3.92 -34.49
CA SER A 44 6.74 -4.81 -33.33
C SER A 44 7.60 -4.15 -32.25
N PRO A 45 7.12 -4.04 -31.00
CA PRO A 45 7.96 -3.57 -29.92
C PRO A 45 9.12 -4.54 -29.76
N ALA A 46 10.33 -3.98 -29.74
CA ALA A 46 11.54 -4.75 -29.49
C ALA A 46 11.42 -5.51 -28.15
N PRO A 47 11.93 -6.75 -28.05
CA PRO A 47 11.84 -7.52 -26.81
C PRO A 47 12.57 -6.78 -25.68
N LEU A 48 11.84 -6.54 -24.60
CA LEU A 48 12.25 -5.76 -23.43
C LEU A 48 13.35 -6.50 -22.64
N ARG A 49 14.49 -5.83 -22.40
CA ARG A 49 15.62 -6.35 -21.61
C ARG A 49 15.21 -6.72 -20.16
N PRO A 50 15.64 -7.88 -19.60
CA PRO A 50 15.13 -8.40 -18.33
C PRO A 50 15.70 -7.80 -17.02
N ASP A 51 16.58 -6.80 -17.06
CA ASP A 51 17.60 -6.67 -15.99
C ASP A 51 17.83 -5.27 -15.44
N GLU A 52 16.81 -4.39 -15.46
CA GLU A 52 16.92 -3.10 -14.79
C GLU A 52 16.66 -3.28 -13.28
N ARG A 53 17.68 -3.76 -12.55
CA ARG A 53 17.65 -3.77 -11.09
C ARG A 53 17.47 -2.34 -10.61
N VAL A 54 16.53 -2.15 -9.70
CA VAL A 54 16.43 -0.89 -8.99
C VAL A 54 17.68 -0.72 -8.12
N GLU A 55 18.48 0.29 -8.44
CA GLU A 55 19.55 0.74 -7.55
C GLU A 55 18.94 1.62 -6.44
N ILE A 56 18.97 1.10 -5.21
CA ILE A 56 18.66 1.89 -4.02
C ILE A 56 19.93 2.69 -3.66
N PRO A 57 19.84 4.02 -3.52
CA PRO A 57 20.97 4.84 -3.14
C PRO A 57 21.58 4.41 -1.80
N PRO A 58 22.90 4.50 -1.62
CA PRO A 58 23.58 4.07 -0.39
C PRO A 58 23.02 4.72 0.88
N GLU A 59 22.53 5.96 0.81
CA GLU A 59 21.90 6.67 1.93
C GLU A 59 20.55 6.08 2.38
N MET A 60 19.94 5.24 1.54
CA MET A 60 18.72 4.51 1.86
C MET A 60 19.00 3.04 2.19
N GLU A 61 20.25 2.59 2.16
CA GLU A 61 20.56 1.24 2.58
C GLU A 61 20.41 1.11 4.11
N PRO A 62 19.67 0.11 4.61
CA PRO A 62 19.51 -0.06 6.04
C PRO A 62 20.81 -0.39 6.77
N TYR A 63 20.91 0.06 8.01
CA TYR A 63 22.10 -0.18 8.81
C TYR A 63 22.16 -1.63 9.33
N ASP A 64 23.34 -2.25 9.18
CA ASP A 64 23.59 -3.64 9.54
C ASP A 64 23.97 -3.83 11.01
N TYR A 65 23.03 -3.58 11.95
CA TYR A 65 23.21 -3.98 13.35
C TYR A 65 23.43 -5.50 13.50
N ARG A 66 22.84 -6.25 12.57
CA ARG A 66 23.05 -7.69 12.32
C ARG A 66 23.39 -7.85 10.84
N PRO A 67 23.98 -8.97 10.40
CA PRO A 67 24.28 -9.18 8.98
C PRO A 67 23.03 -8.98 8.10
N ALA A 68 23.16 -8.17 7.04
CA ALA A 68 22.14 -8.05 6.02
C ALA A 68 21.77 -9.43 5.44
N PRO A 69 20.50 -9.66 5.11
CA PRO A 69 20.10 -10.83 4.36
C PRO A 69 20.66 -10.77 2.93
N PRO A 70 20.75 -11.92 2.23
CA PRO A 70 21.03 -11.93 0.80
C PRO A 70 20.03 -11.07 0.03
N ARG A 71 20.52 -10.35 -0.99
CA ARG A 71 19.68 -9.51 -1.86
C ARG A 71 19.00 -10.39 -2.92
N GLU A 72 18.00 -11.14 -2.49
CA GLU A 72 17.23 -12.08 -3.30
C GLU A 72 15.74 -11.75 -3.25
N ALA A 73 15.04 -11.90 -4.38
CA ALA A 73 13.61 -11.66 -4.45
C ALA A 73 12.85 -12.60 -3.51
N THR A 74 11.89 -12.06 -2.76
CA THR A 74 11.05 -12.86 -1.85
C THR A 74 9.59 -12.92 -2.33
N PRO A 75 8.79 -13.91 -1.86
CA PRO A 75 7.38 -14.03 -2.25
C PRO A 75 6.50 -12.83 -1.85
N VAL A 76 6.95 -12.02 -0.90
CA VAL A 76 6.22 -10.84 -0.40
C VAL A 76 6.76 -9.53 -0.97
N ASP A 77 7.71 -9.59 -1.91
CA ASP A 77 8.24 -8.37 -2.53
C ASP A 77 7.13 -7.62 -3.25
N GLY A 78 7.09 -6.31 -3.02
CA GLY A 78 6.07 -5.44 -3.58
C GLY A 78 6.03 -4.08 -2.89
N PHE A 79 5.33 -3.16 -3.55
CA PHE A 79 4.96 -1.88 -2.97
C PHE A 79 3.51 -1.96 -2.50
N TYR A 80 3.28 -1.59 -1.25
CA TYR A 80 2.01 -1.69 -0.60
C TYR A 80 1.56 -0.34 -0.04
N MET A 81 0.26 -0.17 0.04
CA MET A 81 -0.38 1.03 0.54
C MET A 81 -1.61 0.69 1.38
N ARG A 82 -1.89 1.54 2.36
CA ARG A 82 -3.18 1.63 3.04
C ARG A 82 -3.48 3.09 3.37
N ILE A 83 -4.75 3.37 3.67
CA ILE A 83 -5.24 4.71 3.96
C ILE A 83 -6.12 4.59 5.19
N PHE A 84 -5.90 5.47 6.17
CA PHE A 84 -6.77 5.63 7.33
C PHE A 84 -7.42 7.00 7.31
N THR A 85 -8.71 7.09 7.64
CA THR A 85 -9.38 8.37 7.84
C THR A 85 -9.14 8.90 9.26
N LEU A 86 -9.42 10.19 9.48
CA LEU A 86 -9.37 10.75 10.84
C LEU A 86 -10.38 10.04 11.75
N GLU A 87 -11.56 9.72 11.25
CA GLU A 87 -12.61 9.02 11.99
C GLU A 87 -12.16 7.61 12.42
N GLU A 88 -11.50 6.87 11.53
CA GLU A 88 -10.93 5.55 11.84
C GLU A 88 -9.85 5.64 12.93
N MET A 89 -9.17 6.77 13.02
CA MET A 89 -8.11 7.05 14.01
C MET A 89 -8.60 7.79 15.26
N GLY A 90 -9.92 7.82 15.51
CA GLY A 90 -10.49 8.41 16.75
C GLY A 90 -10.97 9.86 16.61
N GLY A 91 -11.06 10.37 15.39
CA GLY A 91 -11.57 11.70 15.06
C GLY A 91 -10.52 12.81 15.13
N PRO A 92 -10.91 14.06 14.87
CA PRO A 92 -10.01 15.19 14.99
C PRO A 92 -9.60 15.39 16.46
N LEU A 93 -8.36 15.06 16.78
CA LEU A 93 -7.73 15.54 18.00
C LEU A 93 -7.64 17.08 17.93
N LEU A 94 -7.87 17.78 19.04
CA LEU A 94 -7.66 19.22 19.12
C LEU A 94 -6.18 19.51 18.77
N GLY A 95 -5.92 19.99 17.54
CA GLY A 95 -4.57 20.22 17.02
C GLY A 95 -4.04 19.19 16.00
N VAL A 96 -4.87 18.47 15.24
CA VAL A 96 -4.42 17.84 13.97
C VAL A 96 -4.81 18.69 12.75
N PRO A 97 -4.02 18.67 11.65
CA PRO A 97 -2.85 17.83 11.41
C PRO A 97 -1.54 18.61 11.65
N PHE A 98 -0.99 18.57 12.87
CA PHE A 98 0.40 19.00 13.06
C PHE A 98 1.34 17.83 12.81
N HIS A 99 2.42 18.09 12.07
CA HIS A 99 3.56 17.19 12.00
C HIS A 99 4.04 16.86 13.41
N CYS A 100 3.84 15.62 13.84
CA CYS A 100 4.22 15.20 15.17
C CYS A 100 5.73 14.96 15.25
N LEU A 101 6.48 15.98 15.66
CA LEU A 101 7.95 15.91 15.75
C LEU A 101 8.47 14.98 16.86
N ARG A 102 7.60 14.55 17.78
CA ARG A 102 7.96 13.73 18.95
C ARG A 102 6.99 12.55 19.18
N CYS A 103 6.36 12.07 18.11
CA CYS A 103 5.52 10.88 18.22
C CYS A 103 6.36 9.66 18.53
N VAL A 104 5.74 8.71 19.21
CA VAL A 104 6.35 7.40 19.41
C VAL A 104 6.55 6.78 18.01
N PRO A 105 7.72 6.19 17.71
CA PRO A 105 7.92 5.47 16.46
C PRO A 105 6.83 4.42 16.24
N TYR A 106 6.42 4.24 15.00
CA TYR A 106 5.34 3.33 14.58
C TYR A 106 3.92 3.72 15.04
N SER A 107 3.72 4.86 15.71
CA SER A 107 2.34 5.30 15.98
C SER A 107 1.58 5.53 14.68
N VAL A 108 0.51 4.75 14.53
CA VAL A 108 -0.41 4.83 13.40
C VAL A 108 -1.16 6.14 13.49
N ASP A 109 -1.27 6.83 12.36
CA ASP A 109 -2.03 8.07 12.22
C ASP A 109 -2.84 8.01 10.91
N ALA A 110 -3.77 8.94 10.76
CA ALA A 110 -4.57 9.10 9.56
C ALA A 110 -3.71 9.42 8.34
N GLY A 111 -4.28 9.23 7.16
CA GLY A 111 -3.66 9.48 5.88
C GLY A 111 -3.08 8.23 5.22
N VAL A 112 -2.21 8.46 4.24
CA VAL A 112 -1.60 7.42 3.42
C VAL A 112 -0.37 6.86 4.11
N GLN A 113 -0.28 5.54 4.14
CA GLN A 113 0.88 4.81 4.63
C GLN A 113 1.35 3.85 3.55
N THR A 114 2.66 3.76 3.36
CA THR A 114 3.28 2.93 2.33
C THR A 114 4.33 2.01 2.93
N LEU A 115 4.35 0.77 2.44
CA LEU A 115 5.34 -0.24 2.80
C LEU A 115 5.94 -0.81 1.51
N LEU A 116 7.24 -0.68 1.34
CA LEU A 116 7.99 -1.37 0.29
C LEU A 116 8.73 -2.54 0.91
N LEU A 117 8.58 -3.73 0.32
CA LEU A 117 9.40 -4.91 0.57
C LEU A 117 10.17 -5.24 -0.70
N HIS A 118 11.49 -5.23 -0.65
CA HIS A 118 12.32 -5.47 -1.82
C HIS A 118 13.66 -6.12 -1.45
N GLU A 119 13.86 -7.36 -1.90
CA GLU A 119 15.13 -8.09 -1.77
C GLU A 119 15.69 -8.08 -0.33
N GLY A 120 14.84 -8.33 0.66
CA GLY A 120 15.23 -8.37 2.06
C GLY A 120 15.39 -7.01 2.75
N ARG A 121 15.01 -5.90 2.08
CA ARG A 121 14.98 -4.54 2.65
C ARG A 121 13.56 -4.01 2.69
N PHE A 122 13.17 -3.42 3.82
CA PHE A 122 11.87 -2.78 3.95
C PHE A 122 11.98 -1.27 4.13
N TYR A 123 10.96 -0.57 3.66
CA TYR A 123 10.80 0.86 3.84
C TYR A 123 9.35 1.17 4.15
N LEU A 124 9.13 1.87 5.25
CA LEU A 124 7.83 2.28 5.74
C LEU A 124 7.78 3.81 5.78
N GLU A 125 6.67 4.38 5.33
CA GLU A 125 6.38 5.82 5.49
C GLU A 125 4.92 6.05 5.87
N HIS A 126 4.73 6.94 6.85
CA HIS A 126 3.44 7.52 7.19
C HIS A 126 3.45 8.97 6.70
N GLN A 127 2.63 9.31 5.69
CA GLN A 127 2.77 10.60 5.01
C GLN A 127 2.38 11.80 5.88
N LEU A 128 1.39 11.65 6.76
CA LEU A 128 0.85 12.76 7.55
C LEU A 128 1.83 13.20 8.65
N ASN A 129 2.29 12.26 9.48
CA ASN A 129 3.23 12.53 10.55
C ASN A 129 4.71 12.47 10.12
N ARG A 130 4.98 12.11 8.85
CA ARG A 130 6.32 11.98 8.24
C ARG A 130 7.21 10.94 8.92
N PHE A 131 6.63 10.02 9.69
CA PHE A 131 7.37 8.90 10.25
C PHE A 131 7.89 8.01 9.14
N ARG A 132 9.15 7.58 9.28
CA ARG A 132 9.81 6.65 8.37
C ARG A 132 10.56 5.59 9.17
N ALA A 133 10.49 4.37 8.69
CA ALA A 133 11.34 3.28 9.17
C ALA A 133 11.93 2.55 7.97
N LEU A 134 13.13 2.03 8.15
CA LEU A 134 13.83 1.25 7.15
C LEU A 134 14.66 0.20 7.87
N GLY A 135 14.81 -0.96 7.26
CA GLY A 135 15.45 -2.10 7.89
C GLY A 135 15.51 -3.29 6.96
N HIS A 136 15.80 -4.44 7.54
CA HIS A 136 15.87 -5.70 6.82
C HIS A 136 14.71 -6.62 7.18
N TYR A 137 14.38 -7.51 6.25
CA TYR A 137 13.49 -8.63 6.53
C TYR A 137 13.99 -9.93 5.91
N VAL A 138 13.55 -11.04 6.49
CA VAL A 138 13.73 -12.38 5.92
C VAL A 138 12.41 -13.13 5.91
N VAL A 139 12.23 -14.00 4.93
CA VAL A 139 11.04 -14.84 4.79
C VAL A 139 11.44 -16.31 4.84
N HIS A 140 10.76 -17.06 5.69
CA HIS A 140 10.89 -18.51 5.79
C HIS A 140 9.51 -19.16 5.87
N GLY A 141 9.07 -19.78 4.77
CA GLY A 141 7.71 -20.30 4.65
C GLY A 141 6.69 -19.18 4.87
N ARG A 142 5.74 -19.39 5.79
CA ARG A 142 4.71 -18.40 6.16
C ARG A 142 5.14 -17.41 7.24
N ARG A 143 6.43 -17.35 7.59
CA ARG A 143 6.96 -16.42 8.59
C ARG A 143 7.80 -15.35 7.92
N ILE A 144 7.63 -14.12 8.37
CA ILE A 144 8.45 -12.97 8.02
C ILE A 144 9.03 -12.38 9.31
N ALA A 145 10.29 -11.97 9.28
CA ALA A 145 10.92 -11.31 10.40
C ALA A 145 11.55 -9.98 9.98
N PHE A 146 11.22 -8.89 10.68
CA PHE A 146 11.75 -7.54 10.49
C PHE A 146 12.80 -7.23 11.55
N PHE A 147 13.96 -6.73 11.14
CA PHE A 147 15.10 -6.42 12.00
C PHE A 147 15.98 -5.34 11.37
N ASN A 148 17.09 -4.96 12.04
CA ASN A 148 17.98 -3.88 11.57
C ASN A 148 17.27 -2.52 11.37
N ASP A 149 16.12 -2.34 12.02
CA ASP A 149 15.45 -1.06 12.13
C ASP A 149 16.13 -0.19 13.20
N VAL A 150 16.36 1.08 12.89
CA VAL A 150 16.97 2.03 13.81
C VAL A 150 16.09 2.28 15.05
N ASN A 151 14.77 2.27 14.88
CA ASN A 151 13.84 2.51 15.99
C ASN A 151 13.81 1.30 16.93
N CYS A 152 13.74 0.10 16.38
CA CYS A 152 13.77 -1.16 17.12
C CYS A 152 15.16 -1.82 17.10
N SER A 153 16.23 -1.06 17.35
CA SER A 153 17.60 -1.56 17.26
C SER A 153 17.85 -2.75 18.21
N GLY A 154 18.50 -3.79 17.69
CA GLY A 154 18.80 -5.02 18.45
C GLY A 154 17.67 -6.03 18.58
N THR A 155 16.43 -5.68 18.23
CA THR A 155 15.27 -6.59 18.30
C THR A 155 14.90 -7.17 16.94
N ARG A 156 14.04 -8.19 16.96
CA ARG A 156 13.50 -8.83 15.75
C ARG A 156 12.01 -9.05 15.95
N GLY A 157 11.20 -8.39 15.11
CA GLY A 157 9.76 -8.61 15.06
C GLY A 157 9.47 -9.76 14.11
N THR A 158 8.67 -10.73 14.53
CA THR A 158 8.33 -11.94 13.77
C THR A 158 6.82 -12.02 13.62
N TYR A 159 6.37 -12.31 12.40
CA TYR A 159 4.98 -12.32 12.01
C TYR A 159 4.67 -13.53 11.14
N THR A 160 3.43 -14.00 11.16
CA THR A 160 2.89 -14.76 10.02
C THR A 160 2.52 -13.79 8.91
N TRP A 161 2.55 -14.26 7.67
CA TRP A 161 2.07 -13.48 6.54
C TRP A 161 1.15 -14.30 5.63
N ASN A 162 0.19 -13.61 5.03
CA ASN A 162 -0.63 -14.13 3.95
C ASN A 162 -0.77 -13.09 2.84
N LEU A 163 -0.62 -13.51 1.58
CA LEU A 163 -0.78 -12.64 0.43
C LEU A 163 -1.85 -13.22 -0.50
N GLU A 164 -3.05 -12.63 -0.45
CA GLU A 164 -4.20 -13.05 -1.24
C GLU A 164 -4.82 -11.85 -1.94
N GLN A 165 -5.19 -11.99 -3.21
CA GLN A 165 -5.88 -10.93 -3.96
C GLN A 165 -5.19 -9.56 -3.84
N ARG A 166 -3.85 -9.54 -3.88
CA ARG A 166 -3.02 -8.34 -3.71
C ARG A 166 -3.05 -7.72 -2.30
N ARG A 167 -3.58 -8.40 -1.28
CA ARG A 167 -3.59 -7.93 0.11
C ARG A 167 -2.61 -8.74 0.93
N LEU A 168 -1.60 -8.07 1.48
CA LEU A 168 -0.67 -8.63 2.45
C LEU A 168 -1.23 -8.41 3.85
N ALA A 169 -1.60 -9.49 4.52
CA ALA A 169 -1.95 -9.49 5.93
C ALA A 169 -0.76 -10.02 6.74
N LEU A 170 -0.50 -9.38 7.88
CA LEU A 170 0.50 -9.79 8.85
C LEU A 170 -0.18 -10.05 10.18
N GLU A 171 0.26 -11.08 10.92
CA GLU A 171 -0.17 -11.29 12.30
C GLU A 171 1.07 -11.45 13.18
N VAL A 172 1.09 -10.76 14.31
CA VAL A 172 2.23 -10.77 15.22
C VAL A 172 2.40 -12.15 15.86
N LEU A 173 3.62 -12.69 15.82
CA LEU A 173 4.02 -13.85 16.61
C LEU A 173 4.81 -13.41 17.84
N ASP A 174 5.77 -12.50 17.66
CA ASP A 174 6.59 -11.91 18.70
C ASP A 174 7.22 -10.61 18.18
N ASP A 175 7.07 -9.50 18.89
CA ASP A 175 7.74 -8.24 18.55
C ASP A 175 8.20 -7.51 19.82
N PRO A 176 9.45 -7.76 20.27
CA PRO A 176 9.97 -7.14 21.48
C PRO A 176 10.54 -5.74 21.23
N CYS A 177 10.06 -5.01 20.22
CA CYS A 177 10.44 -3.61 20.02
C CYS A 177 10.17 -2.79 21.31
N PRO A 178 11.09 -1.90 21.74
CA PRO A 178 10.95 -1.16 23.01
C PRO A 178 9.73 -0.22 23.07
N TYR A 179 9.12 0.10 21.93
CA TYR A 179 7.88 0.86 21.85
C TYR A 179 6.72 -0.13 21.96
N VAL A 180 6.13 -0.22 23.16
CA VAL A 180 5.11 -1.21 23.56
C VAL A 180 4.07 -1.41 22.46
N ASP A 181 4.16 -2.56 21.78
CA ASP A 181 3.31 -3.02 20.69
C ASP A 181 3.20 -2.08 19.46
N GLU A 182 3.87 -0.93 19.41
CA GLU A 182 3.67 0.08 18.35
C GLU A 182 4.04 -0.47 16.97
N ARG A 183 5.22 -1.11 16.82
CA ARG A 183 5.62 -1.69 15.53
C ARG A 183 4.70 -2.84 15.11
N SER A 184 4.34 -3.72 16.05
CA SER A 184 3.41 -4.81 15.75
C SER A 184 2.05 -4.27 15.34
N ASN A 185 1.50 -3.32 16.10
CA ASN A 185 0.23 -2.68 15.81
C ASN A 185 0.26 -2.04 14.43
N ASP A 186 1.29 -1.25 14.12
CA ASP A 186 1.43 -0.64 12.82
C ASP A 186 1.44 -1.69 11.70
N LEU A 187 2.32 -2.68 11.76
CA LEU A 187 2.42 -3.66 10.68
C LEU A 187 1.17 -4.54 10.53
N THR A 188 0.38 -4.74 11.58
CA THR A 188 -0.76 -5.68 11.58
C THR A 188 -2.15 -5.03 11.63
N LEU A 189 -2.27 -3.71 11.87
CA LEU A 189 -3.56 -3.04 12.12
C LEU A 189 -4.59 -3.29 11.01
N ALA A 190 -4.15 -3.24 9.76
CA ALA A 190 -4.98 -3.52 8.60
C ALA A 190 -4.14 -4.13 7.47
N PRO A 191 -4.75 -4.96 6.59
CA PRO A 191 -4.04 -5.52 5.45
C PRO A 191 -3.50 -4.44 4.51
N TRP A 192 -2.29 -4.67 4.05
CA TRP A 192 -1.57 -3.82 3.10
C TRP A 192 -1.99 -4.15 1.67
N THR A 193 -2.39 -3.15 0.88
CA THR A 193 -2.82 -3.38 -0.51
C THR A 193 -1.66 -3.17 -1.47
N ARG A 194 -1.27 -4.22 -2.20
CA ARG A 194 -0.23 -4.16 -3.22
C ARG A 194 -0.68 -3.32 -4.39
N ILE A 195 0.07 -2.27 -4.68
CA ILE A 195 -0.16 -1.39 -5.82
C ILE A 195 0.95 -1.58 -6.86
N ASP A 196 0.58 -1.51 -8.13
CA ASP A 196 1.55 -1.46 -9.21
C ASP A 196 1.93 0.00 -9.39
N VAL A 197 3.16 0.32 -9.02
CA VAL A 197 3.69 1.68 -9.09
C VAL A 197 4.65 1.79 -10.26
N CYS A 198 4.39 2.77 -11.14
CA CYS A 198 5.31 3.21 -12.16
C CYS A 198 6.23 4.29 -11.53
N PHE A 199 7.40 3.90 -11.06
CA PHE A 199 8.26 4.72 -10.21
C PHE A 199 9.00 5.89 -10.91
N SER A 200 8.79 6.12 -12.22
CA SER A 200 9.42 7.25 -12.94
C SER A 200 8.76 8.62 -12.68
N GLY A 201 7.65 8.68 -11.92
CA GLY A 201 6.85 9.90 -11.76
C GLY A 201 6.58 10.39 -10.34
N ILE A 202 6.82 9.59 -9.29
CA ILE A 202 6.33 9.92 -7.94
C ILE A 202 7.48 10.41 -7.06
N LYS A 203 7.85 11.68 -7.21
CA LYS A 203 8.93 12.33 -6.46
C LYS A 203 8.67 12.45 -4.95
N ASP A 204 7.41 12.32 -4.52
CA ASP A 204 6.97 12.68 -3.16
C ASP A 204 6.71 11.48 -2.23
N TRP A 205 6.94 10.25 -2.68
CA TRP A 205 6.76 9.04 -1.85
C TRP A 205 8.10 8.55 -1.31
N TYR A 206 8.14 7.82 -0.19
CA TYR A 206 9.38 7.25 0.34
C TYR A 206 9.36 5.71 0.25
N PRO A 207 10.41 5.08 -0.31
CA PRO A 207 11.45 5.68 -1.14
C PRO A 207 10.90 5.89 -2.56
N ALA A 208 10.87 7.14 -3.03
CA ALA A 208 10.29 7.59 -4.32
C ALA A 208 10.82 6.86 -5.57
N ARG A 209 11.83 6.01 -5.41
CA ARG A 209 12.72 5.55 -6.46
C ARG A 209 12.93 4.04 -6.39
N VAL A 210 11.89 3.25 -6.67
CA VAL A 210 12.06 1.80 -6.87
C VAL A 210 11.46 1.30 -8.19
N GLY A 211 11.93 1.83 -9.32
CA GLY A 211 11.68 1.47 -10.74
C GLY A 211 10.79 0.26 -11.12
N CYS A 212 9.80 0.47 -12.00
CA CYS A 212 9.36 -0.54 -12.98
C CYS A 212 8.92 0.10 -14.30
N LYS A 213 9.27 -0.60 -15.38
CA LYS A 213 9.05 -0.35 -16.82
C LYS A 213 7.58 -0.10 -17.17
N GLY A 214 7.32 0.98 -17.92
CA GLY A 214 6.12 1.11 -18.76
C GLY A 214 6.34 0.48 -20.15
N PRO A 215 5.27 0.30 -20.94
CA PRO A 215 5.22 -0.46 -22.20
C PRO A 215 6.23 -0.03 -23.27
#